data_AF-A0A2D6EUQ3-F1
#
_entry.id   AF-A0A2D6EUQ3-F1
#
_cell.length_a   1.000
_cell.length_b   1.000
_cell.length_c   1.000
_cell.angle_alpha   90.00
_cell.angle_beta   90.00
_cell.angle_gamma   90.00
#
_symmetry.space_group_name_H-M   'P 1'
#
loop_
_entity.id
_entity.type
_entity.pdbx_description
1 polymer ?
#
loop_
_entity_poly.entity_id
_entity_poly.type
_entity_poly.pdbx_seq_one_letter_code
_entity_poly.pdbx_strand_id
1 'polypeptide(L)'
;MISLEFLKDVEVFKGLSGDQLTAVQACCQKREFKQDAKLFGEGEPTGHRWIVLEGQVDLRCELPGSVPSEENTISSVSAGGAIGWSCFVSPYQYRLSGYCASGQCELIRIGKERIIRLFELDTGLGYVVMSNMAAVLSVEDLIACRMRLQGSGASMP
;
A
#
# COMPACT_ATOMS: atom_id res chain seq x y z
N MET A 1 3.29 1.23 20.40
CA MET A 1 4.58 1.02 19.69
C MET A 1 4.36 -0.13 18.71
N ILE A 2 4.89 -0.06 17.49
CA ILE A 2 4.75 -1.16 16.50
C ILE A 2 5.64 -2.31 16.96
N SER A 3 5.15 -3.55 17.09
CA SER A 3 5.98 -4.66 17.58
C SER A 3 6.89 -5.21 16.47
N LEU A 4 8.07 -5.70 16.85
CA LEU A 4 8.97 -6.39 15.90
C LEU A 4 8.40 -7.73 15.44
N GLU A 5 7.62 -8.39 16.30
CA GLU A 5 6.90 -9.62 15.96
C GLU A 5 5.93 -9.40 14.79
N PHE A 6 5.14 -8.32 14.85
CA PHE A 6 4.26 -7.96 13.74
C PHE A 6 5.06 -7.69 12.46
N LEU A 7 6.14 -6.89 12.55
CA LEU A 7 6.96 -6.56 11.37
C LEU A 7 7.62 -7.79 10.74
N LYS A 8 7.91 -8.83 11.53
CA LYS A 8 8.46 -10.09 11.02
C LYS A 8 7.46 -10.85 10.13
N ASP A 9 6.17 -10.71 10.41
CA ASP A 9 5.10 -11.40 9.69
C ASP A 9 4.62 -10.64 8.45
N VAL A 10 4.92 -9.33 8.37
CA VAL A 10 4.67 -8.51 7.18
C VAL A 10 5.38 -9.10 5.97
N GLU A 11 4.63 -9.36 4.90
CA GLU A 11 5.11 -10.14 3.74
C GLU A 11 6.38 -9.56 3.12
N VAL A 12 6.45 -8.24 2.97
CA VAL A 12 7.60 -7.55 2.37
C VAL A 12 8.85 -7.54 3.26
N PHE A 13 8.71 -7.87 4.56
CA PHE A 13 9.81 -7.90 5.52
C PHE A 13 10.24 -9.32 5.93
N LYS A 14 9.62 -10.35 5.33
CA LYS A 14 10.01 -11.74 5.56
C LYS A 14 11.48 -11.96 5.23
N GLY A 15 12.20 -12.61 6.15
CA GLY A 15 13.63 -12.90 6.00
C GLY A 15 14.58 -11.81 6.51
N LEU A 16 14.08 -10.67 6.99
CA LEU A 16 14.91 -9.68 7.68
C LEU A 16 15.33 -10.19 9.07
N SER A 17 16.56 -9.86 9.46
CA SER A 17 17.07 -10.10 10.81
C SER A 17 16.43 -9.15 11.85
N GLY A 18 16.61 -9.45 13.15
CA GLY A 18 16.09 -8.60 14.22
C GLY A 18 16.61 -7.15 14.18
N ASP A 19 17.89 -6.97 13.85
CA ASP A 19 18.50 -5.64 13.74
C ASP A 19 17.93 -4.86 12.54
N GLN A 20 17.72 -5.56 11.42
CA GLN A 20 17.10 -4.98 10.23
C GLN A 20 15.63 -4.60 10.47
N LEU A 21 14.86 -5.45 11.16
CA LEU A 21 13.49 -5.13 11.57
C LEU A 21 13.46 -3.92 12.51
N THR A 22 14.44 -3.79 13.40
CA THR A 22 14.58 -2.63 14.30
C THR A 22 14.85 -1.35 13.49
N ALA A 23 15.71 -1.42 12.48
CA ALA A 23 15.99 -0.30 11.59
C ALA A 23 14.75 0.12 10.77
N VAL A 24 13.97 -0.85 10.28
CA VAL A 24 12.68 -0.60 9.62
C VAL A 24 11.68 0.04 10.60
N GLN A 25 11.55 -0.49 11.80
CA GLN A 25 10.65 0.02 12.85
C GLN A 25 10.92 1.51 13.16
N ALA A 26 12.18 1.94 13.15
CA ALA A 26 12.55 3.35 13.36
C ALA A 26 12.04 4.29 12.25
N CYS A 27 11.74 3.76 11.06
CA CYS A 27 11.15 4.51 9.95
C CYS A 27 9.62 4.62 10.03
N CYS A 28 8.99 3.80 10.87
CA CYS A 28 7.55 3.59 10.90
C CYS A 28 6.80 4.62 11.76
N GLN A 29 5.64 5.07 11.28
CA GLN A 29 4.73 5.95 12.01
C GLN A 29 3.33 5.33 12.04
N LYS A 30 2.74 5.15 13.22
CA LYS A 30 1.36 4.68 13.34
C LYS A 30 0.37 5.78 12.92
N ARG A 31 -0.68 5.40 12.20
CA ARG A 31 -1.80 6.25 11.78
C ARG A 31 -3.10 5.48 11.96
N GLU A 32 -4.13 6.18 12.38
CA GLU A 32 -5.45 5.63 12.65
C GLU A 32 -6.45 6.31 11.72
N PHE A 33 -7.36 5.52 11.17
CA PHE A 33 -8.40 5.96 10.25
C PHE A 33 -9.73 5.36 10.70
N LYS A 34 -10.78 6.17 10.60
CA LYS A 34 -12.15 5.71 10.85
C LYS A 34 -12.73 5.08 9.59
N GLN A 35 -13.82 4.34 9.74
CA GLN A 35 -14.61 3.82 8.64
C GLN A 35 -14.82 4.88 7.53
N ASP A 36 -14.72 4.44 6.28
CA ASP A 36 -14.90 5.22 5.05
C ASP A 36 -13.90 6.38 4.84
N ALA A 37 -12.96 6.59 5.77
CA ALA A 37 -11.93 7.59 5.58
C ALA A 37 -11.05 7.22 4.38
N LYS A 38 -10.78 8.22 3.52
CA LYS A 38 -9.82 8.12 2.42
C LYS A 38 -8.40 8.26 2.99
N LEU A 39 -7.54 7.27 2.73
CA LEU A 39 -6.16 7.23 3.22
C LEU A 39 -5.21 7.94 2.25
N PHE A 40 -5.42 7.73 0.95
CA PHE A 40 -4.69 8.33 -0.16
C PHE A 40 -5.55 8.25 -1.42
N GLY A 41 -5.30 9.14 -2.37
CA GLY A 41 -6.05 9.22 -3.63
C GLY A 41 -5.28 8.76 -4.86
N GLU A 42 -5.99 8.16 -5.81
CA GLU A 42 -5.51 7.95 -7.17
C GLU A 42 -4.96 9.27 -7.77
N GLY A 43 -3.79 9.20 -8.41
CA GLY A 43 -3.10 10.37 -8.96
C GLY A 43 -2.33 11.21 -7.94
N GLU A 44 -2.53 11.01 -6.63
CA GLU A 44 -1.78 11.75 -5.61
C GLU A 44 -0.30 11.32 -5.60
N PRO A 45 0.64 12.24 -5.32
CA PRO A 45 2.04 11.92 -5.16
C PRO A 45 2.29 10.87 -4.05
N THR A 46 3.10 9.88 -4.38
CA THR A 46 3.43 8.77 -3.46
C THR A 46 4.65 9.12 -2.60
N GLY A 47 4.44 10.02 -1.64
CA GLY A 47 5.46 10.36 -0.64
C GLY A 47 5.64 9.29 0.45
N HIS A 48 4.68 8.36 0.57
CA HIS A 48 4.61 7.40 1.66
C HIS A 48 4.11 6.05 1.19
N ARG A 49 4.42 5.03 1.98
CA ARG A 49 3.88 3.68 1.89
C ARG A 49 3.17 3.31 3.16
N TRP A 50 2.32 2.31 3.03
CA TRP A 50 1.44 1.88 4.10
C TRP A 50 1.55 0.38 4.31
N ILE A 51 1.45 -0.05 5.56
CA ILE A 51 1.23 -1.45 5.93
C ILE A 51 0.00 -1.45 6.83
N VAL A 52 -0.95 -2.34 6.56
CA VAL A 52 -2.13 -2.48 7.40
C VAL A 52 -1.71 -3.19 8.68
N LEU A 53 -1.82 -2.51 9.82
CA LEU A 53 -1.56 -3.08 11.13
C LEU A 53 -2.81 -3.79 11.66
N GLU A 54 -3.96 -3.17 11.49
CA GLU A 54 -5.26 -3.67 11.90
C GLU A 54 -6.35 -3.16 10.96
N GLY A 55 -7.40 -3.96 10.77
CA GLY A 55 -8.53 -3.64 9.89
C GLY A 55 -8.27 -4.05 8.44
N GLN A 56 -9.00 -3.40 7.53
CA GLN A 56 -8.95 -3.66 6.10
C GLN A 56 -8.99 -2.36 5.31
N VAL A 57 -8.18 -2.29 4.24
CA VAL A 57 -8.15 -1.17 3.31
C VAL A 57 -8.62 -1.64 1.94
N ASP A 58 -9.66 -1.02 1.41
CA ASP A 58 -10.07 -1.23 0.02
C ASP A 58 -9.28 -0.34 -0.92
N LEU A 59 -8.80 -0.93 -2.01
CA LEU A 59 -8.20 -0.24 -3.14
C LEU A 59 -9.26 -0.07 -4.22
N ARG A 60 -9.61 1.18 -4.51
CA ARG A 60 -10.71 1.55 -5.42
C ARG A 60 -10.17 2.33 -6.61
N CYS A 61 -10.75 2.09 -7.78
CA CYS A 61 -10.54 2.94 -8.95
C CYS A 61 -11.55 4.10 -8.91
N GLU A 62 -11.08 5.33 -9.07
CA GLU A 62 -11.96 6.51 -9.14
C GLU A 62 -12.35 6.77 -10.60
N LEU A 63 -13.57 6.40 -10.96
CA LEU A 63 -14.11 6.67 -12.29
C LEU A 63 -14.55 8.14 -12.40
N PRO A 64 -14.17 8.86 -13.47
CA PRO A 64 -14.62 10.24 -13.70
C PRO A 64 -16.14 10.34 -13.66
N GLY A 65 -16.67 11.27 -12.86
CA GLY A 65 -18.11 11.51 -12.72
C GLY A 65 -18.88 10.52 -11.83
N SER A 66 -18.20 9.56 -11.21
CA SER A 66 -18.80 8.63 -10.24
C SER A 66 -18.49 9.04 -8.80
N VAL A 67 -19.45 8.84 -7.91
CA VAL A 67 -19.20 8.94 -6.46
C VAL A 67 -18.36 7.73 -6.04
N PRO A 68 -17.27 7.89 -5.25
CA PRO A 68 -16.54 6.76 -4.71
C PRO A 68 -17.47 5.84 -3.92
N SER A 69 -17.62 4.59 -4.35
CA SER A 69 -18.45 3.57 -3.70
C SER A 69 -17.66 2.27 -3.53
N GLU A 70 -18.12 1.41 -2.61
CA GLU A 70 -17.57 0.07 -2.39
C GLU A 70 -17.65 -0.83 -3.65
N GLU A 71 -18.58 -0.56 -4.55
CA GLU A 71 -18.73 -1.29 -5.82
C GLU A 71 -17.49 -1.12 -6.74
N ASN A 72 -16.75 -0.02 -6.55
CA ASN A 72 -15.52 0.28 -7.27
C ASN A 72 -14.26 -0.35 -6.66
N THR A 73 -14.42 -1.19 -5.62
CA THR A 73 -13.30 -1.94 -5.02
C THR A 73 -12.73 -2.94 -6.02
N ILE A 74 -11.42 -2.82 -6.26
CA ILE A 74 -10.61 -3.69 -7.12
C ILE A 74 -10.01 -4.82 -6.28
N SER A 75 -9.44 -4.47 -5.14
CA SER A 75 -8.85 -5.40 -4.19
C SER A 75 -8.94 -4.85 -2.77
N SER A 76 -8.78 -5.72 -1.78
CA SER A 76 -8.77 -5.36 -0.37
C SER A 76 -7.50 -5.90 0.29
N VAL A 77 -6.89 -5.08 1.14
CA VAL A 77 -5.63 -5.39 1.82
C VAL A 77 -5.89 -5.43 3.32
N SER A 78 -5.65 -6.59 3.93
CA SER A 78 -5.82 -6.82 5.36
C SER A 78 -4.50 -6.70 6.12
N ALA A 79 -4.55 -6.86 7.45
CA ALA A 79 -3.38 -6.80 8.33
C ALA A 79 -2.19 -7.63 7.81
N GLY A 80 -0.99 -7.03 7.86
CA GLY A 80 0.25 -7.60 7.33
C GLY A 80 0.50 -7.28 5.85
N GLY A 81 -0.54 -6.87 5.11
CA GLY A 81 -0.46 -6.45 3.72
C GLY A 81 0.06 -5.02 3.57
N ALA A 82 0.69 -4.73 2.43
CA ALA A 82 1.39 -3.47 2.21
C ALA A 82 1.00 -2.78 0.90
N ILE A 83 0.94 -1.46 0.92
CA ILE A 83 0.30 -0.59 -0.07
C ILE A 83 1.22 0.58 -0.42
N GLY A 84 1.07 1.12 -1.64
CA GLY A 84 1.72 2.37 -2.08
C GLY A 84 3.04 2.16 -2.80
N TRP A 85 3.25 0.98 -3.40
CA TRP A 85 4.49 0.61 -4.09
C TRP A 85 4.78 1.43 -5.35
N SER A 86 3.77 2.11 -5.89
CA SER A 86 3.92 3.13 -6.93
C SER A 86 4.92 4.24 -6.55
N CYS A 87 5.28 4.38 -5.27
CA CYS A 87 6.42 5.16 -4.76
C CYS A 87 7.73 4.98 -5.52
N PHE A 88 7.99 3.79 -6.06
CA PHE A 88 9.27 3.41 -6.66
C PHE A 88 9.31 3.48 -8.18
N VAL A 89 8.15 3.62 -8.82
CA VAL A 89 8.04 3.56 -10.28
C VAL A 89 7.41 4.85 -10.77
N SER A 90 8.04 5.47 -11.78
CA SER A 90 7.49 6.67 -12.44
C SER A 90 6.05 6.39 -12.93
N PRO A 91 5.08 7.31 -12.75
CA PRO A 91 5.22 8.73 -12.39
C PRO A 91 5.21 9.03 -10.88
N TYR A 92 5.42 8.04 -10.01
CA TYR A 92 5.39 8.20 -8.55
C TYR A 92 4.04 8.69 -8.01
N GLN A 93 2.95 8.14 -8.53
CA GLN A 93 1.59 8.44 -8.12
C GLN A 93 0.82 7.17 -7.76
N TYR A 94 -0.13 7.27 -6.83
CA TYR A 94 -0.98 6.14 -6.51
C TYR A 94 -1.86 5.82 -7.72
N ARG A 95 -2.03 4.53 -7.99
CA ARG A 95 -2.81 4.04 -9.15
C ARG A 95 -4.26 3.75 -8.80
N LEU A 96 -4.57 3.69 -7.51
CA LEU A 96 -5.87 3.44 -6.91
C LEU A 96 -5.96 4.32 -5.66
N SER A 97 -7.17 4.62 -5.23
CA SER A 97 -7.44 5.25 -3.94
C SER A 97 -7.57 4.20 -2.84
N GLY A 98 -7.10 4.51 -1.64
CA GLY A 98 -7.23 3.64 -0.46
C GLY A 98 -8.31 4.15 0.48
N TYR A 99 -9.21 3.27 0.92
CA TYR A 99 -10.29 3.59 1.85
C TYR A 99 -10.32 2.60 3.02
N CYS A 100 -10.60 3.09 4.23
CA CYS A 100 -10.79 2.21 5.37
C CYS A 100 -12.12 1.47 5.23
N ALA A 101 -12.07 0.14 5.16
CA ALA A 101 -13.23 -0.73 4.91
C ALA A 101 -13.75 -1.42 6.18
N SER A 102 -13.09 -1.22 7.32
CA SER A 102 -13.52 -1.67 8.64
C SER A 102 -13.99 -0.51 9.52
N GLY A 103 -14.60 -0.79 10.67
CA GLY A 103 -15.04 0.25 11.61
C GLY A 103 -13.90 1.21 12.02
N GLN A 104 -12.68 0.66 12.11
CA GLN A 104 -11.43 1.39 12.30
C GLN A 104 -10.30 0.65 11.57
N CYS A 105 -9.33 1.40 11.06
CA CYS A 105 -8.10 0.87 10.51
C CYS A 105 -6.90 1.49 11.23
N GLU A 106 -5.89 0.66 11.51
CA GLU A 106 -4.59 1.12 11.95
C GLU A 106 -3.56 0.79 10.89
N LEU A 107 -2.73 1.77 10.53
CA LEU A 107 -1.72 1.61 9.50
C LEU A 107 -0.37 2.12 9.97
N ILE A 108 0.66 1.49 9.41
CA ILE A 108 2.04 1.94 9.51
C ILE A 108 2.35 2.75 8.26
N ARG A 109 2.66 4.04 8.44
CA ARG A 109 3.16 4.93 7.40
C ARG A 109 4.69 4.94 7.39
N ILE A 110 5.27 4.71 6.22
CA ILE A 110 6.73 4.77 5.99
C ILE A 110 7.00 5.82 4.92
N GLY A 111 7.88 6.79 5.20
CA GLY A 111 8.26 7.82 4.23
C GLY A 111 9.20 7.29 3.15
N LYS A 112 8.98 7.68 1.89
CA LYS A 112 9.77 7.24 0.73
C LYS A 112 11.26 7.50 0.91
N GLU A 113 11.64 8.70 1.32
CA GLU A 113 13.04 9.10 1.46
C GLU A 113 13.73 8.33 2.59
N ARG A 114 13.01 8.07 3.68
CA ARG A 114 13.54 7.33 4.84
C ARG A 114 13.86 5.88 4.48
N ILE A 115 12.94 5.20 3.80
CA ILE A 115 13.13 3.79 3.45
C ILE A 115 14.16 3.62 2.33
N ILE A 116 14.20 4.54 1.36
CA ILE A 116 15.26 4.55 0.33
C ILE A 116 16.63 4.72 0.98
N ARG A 117 16.77 5.67 1.90
CA ARG A 117 18.03 5.86 2.63
C ARG A 117 18.41 4.62 3.46
N LEU A 118 17.43 3.93 4.05
CA LEU A 118 17.69 2.66 4.74
C LEU A 118 18.23 1.59 3.78
N PHE A 119 17.69 1.50 2.56
CA PHE A 119 18.16 0.56 1.55
C PHE A 119 19.56 0.88 1.04
N GLU A 120 19.92 2.17 0.97
CA GLU A 120 21.27 2.60 0.62
C GLU A 120 22.29 2.26 1.72
N LEU A 121 21.88 2.35 2.99
CA LEU A 121 22.73 2.04 4.15
C LEU A 121 22.90 0.53 4.36
N ASP A 122 21.84 -0.26 4.13
CA ASP A 122 21.85 -1.71 4.16
C ASP A 122 21.25 -2.25 2.86
N THR A 123 22.13 -2.48 1.88
CA THR A 123 21.75 -2.98 0.55
C THR A 123 21.22 -4.41 0.59
N GLY A 124 21.62 -5.22 1.58
CA GLY A 124 21.10 -6.56 1.79
C GLY A 124 19.63 -6.52 2.23
N LEU A 125 19.31 -5.65 3.19
CA LEU A 125 17.93 -5.35 3.58
C LEU A 125 17.13 -4.86 2.38
N GLY A 126 17.67 -3.86 1.65
CA GLY A 126 17.02 -3.31 0.46
C GLY A 126 16.71 -4.37 -0.59
N TYR A 127 17.65 -5.28 -0.87
CA TYR A 127 17.46 -6.39 -1.79
C TYR A 127 16.34 -7.32 -1.33
N VAL A 128 16.35 -7.77 -0.07
CA VAL A 128 15.31 -8.67 0.48
C VAL A 128 13.93 -8.03 0.36
N VAL A 129 13.77 -6.78 0.78
CA VAL A 129 12.47 -6.09 0.73
C VAL A 129 11.98 -5.93 -0.71
N MET A 130 12.86 -5.55 -1.64
CA MET A 130 12.50 -5.38 -3.04
C MET A 130 12.20 -6.72 -3.74
N SER A 131 12.90 -7.80 -3.39
CA SER A 131 12.61 -9.15 -3.89
C SER A 131 11.27 -9.68 -3.39
N ASN A 132 10.98 -9.54 -2.09
CA ASN A 132 9.68 -9.90 -1.54
C ASN A 132 8.56 -9.08 -2.18
N MET A 133 8.80 -7.78 -2.39
CA MET A 133 7.84 -6.90 -3.07
C MET A 133 7.56 -7.35 -4.50
N ALA A 134 8.60 -7.73 -5.27
CA ALA A 134 8.42 -8.24 -6.63
C ALA A 134 7.59 -9.54 -6.67
N ALA A 135 7.65 -10.36 -5.63
CA ALA A 135 6.83 -11.57 -5.51
C ALA A 135 5.37 -11.29 -5.10
N VAL A 136 5.13 -10.22 -4.34
CA VAL A 136 3.78 -9.81 -3.87
C VAL A 136 3.03 -8.97 -4.89
N LEU A 137 3.73 -8.30 -5.82
CA LEU A 137 3.11 -7.58 -6.93
C LEU A 137 2.43 -8.56 -7.89
N SER A 138 1.19 -8.94 -7.58
CA SER A 138 0.27 -9.48 -8.56
C SER A 138 -0.04 -8.37 -9.57
N VAL A 139 0.43 -8.55 -10.80
CA VAL A 139 0.09 -7.73 -11.98
C VAL A 139 -1.44 -7.66 -12.20
N GLU A 140 -2.18 -8.54 -11.52
CA GLU A 140 -3.62 -8.74 -11.56
C GLU A 140 -4.43 -7.49 -11.18
N ASP A 141 -4.05 -6.74 -10.14
CA ASP A 141 -4.82 -5.56 -9.68
C ASP A 141 -4.84 -4.44 -10.74
N LEU A 142 -3.71 -4.23 -11.44
CA LEU A 142 -3.61 -3.23 -12.51
C LEU A 142 -4.33 -3.67 -13.78
N ILE A 143 -4.31 -4.97 -14.10
CA ILE A 143 -5.08 -5.53 -15.22
C ILE A 143 -6.58 -5.41 -14.93
N ALA A 144 -7.02 -5.73 -13.71
CA ALA A 144 -8.42 -5.66 -13.31
C ALA A 144 -8.97 -4.22 -13.42
N CYS A 145 -8.21 -3.22 -12.97
CA CYS A 145 -8.58 -1.81 -13.12
C CYS A 145 -8.72 -1.42 -14.61
N ARG A 146 -7.74 -1.78 -15.45
CA ARG A 146 -7.80 -1.52 -16.91
C ARG A 146 -9.00 -2.18 -17.57
N MET A 147 -9.31 -3.43 -17.21
CA MET A 147 -10.43 -4.18 -17.77
C MET A 147 -11.78 -3.52 -17.42
N ARG A 148 -11.95 -3.03 -16.18
CA ARG A 148 -13.17 -2.29 -15.78
C ARG A 148 -13.34 -0.97 -16.55
N LEU A 149 -12.25 -0.21 -16.75
CA LEU A 149 -12.26 1.02 -17.57
C LEU A 149 -12.64 0.76 -19.04
N GLN A 150 -12.26 -0.40 -19.59
CA GLN A 150 -12.63 -0.78 -20.96
C GLN A 150 -14.07 -1.29 -21.05
N GLY A 151 -14.57 -1.97 -20.01
CA GLY A 151 -15.96 -2.44 -19.93
C GLY A 151 -16.99 -1.33 -19.71
N SER A 152 -16.62 -0.22 -19.05
CA SER A 152 -17.51 0.94 -18.88
C SER A 152 -17.61 1.84 -20.12
N GLY A 153 -16.88 1.53 -21.20
CA GLY A 153 -16.92 2.24 -22.47
C GLY A 153 -18.11 1.91 -23.38
N ALA A 154 -19.02 1.02 -22.96
CA ALA A 154 -20.17 0.58 -23.76
C ALA A 154 -21.49 1.20 -23.29
N SER A 155 -21.55 2.54 -23.18
CA SER A 155 -22.75 3.35 -23.52
C SER A 155 -22.54 4.78 -23.02
N MET A 156 -22.17 5.69 -23.91
CA MET A 156 -22.65 7.06 -23.80
C MET A 156 -23.37 7.40 -25.11
N PRO A 157 -24.59 7.98 -25.05
CA PRO A 157 -25.32 8.45 -26.21
C PRO A 157 -24.65 9.66 -26.88
#